data_AF-A0A7Y2HB11-F1
#
_entry.id   AF-A0A7Y2HB11-F1
#
_cell.length_a   1.000
_cell.length_b   1.000
_cell.length_c   1.000
_cell.angle_alpha   90.00
_cell.angle_beta   90.00
_cell.angle_gamma   90.00
#
_symmetry.space_group_name_H-M   'P 1'
#
loop_
_entity.id
_entity.type
_entity.pdbx_description
1 polymer ?
#
loop_
_entity_poly.entity_id
_entity_poly.type
_entity_poly.pdbx_seq_one_letter_code
_entity_poly.pdbx_strand_id
1 'polypeptide(L)'
;MSPTGGPKDETPPKLVSSIPADKSLNFKGKSVELVFDEKVKIAGLKNELIITPTYYGEYDFKQEKYGLIIEFEDPFDDSTTYNLNFREAIQDVTESNPAENLKIAFSTWGYLDSLSISGSIYDLLTEIPVSQYLVGIYDKYDTLSPLNGPPLYFSKTNDFGYYSMENIRPGLYDVYSFEDKNDNLTLESKSESYGFMPDPILLDYTNNESSFGVTNLDLTELEIQSARQNGQYYEVKASKYITDYEIKTPSTDSILYSKYAADHKGIILFNTFDFADSLELHITVQDSLYTTITDTLYISYRESQRQKDEFRLSVKSAMIHKENKKFEAELEFTKPVTHVTFDSLFIEWDSLRTTNFDTTNIIFGKNRTTLKIESNVTMLDIDSLNSNNKTPILSLKDAAFLSLENDSSINRNQNISIFEDSKLGIISGSIRLEDISYFVQLIDESNKIIRSEYNTQDYLFEDLLPGTYRLRLLLDDNNDGIWHPGNLNVNQPPERVFFYVSEEGNSELILRANWELIDINVNSLLKTVEIPELESEQVPDSNR
;
A
#
# COMPACT_ATOMS: atom_id res chain seq x y z
N MET A 1 -42.11 -19.93 -11.44
CA MET A 1 -41.09 -19.66 -10.40
C MET A 1 -40.21 -20.90 -10.34
N SER A 2 -38.94 -20.77 -10.68
CA SER A 2 -37.97 -21.85 -10.49
C SER A 2 -37.74 -22.02 -8.99
N PRO A 3 -37.54 -23.25 -8.48
CA PRO A 3 -37.31 -23.46 -7.06
C PRO A 3 -36.05 -22.70 -6.64
N THR A 4 -36.14 -21.91 -5.58
CA THR A 4 -34.98 -21.33 -4.89
C THR A 4 -34.14 -22.50 -4.40
N GLY A 5 -32.94 -22.66 -4.95
CA GLY A 5 -32.00 -23.70 -4.50
C GLY A 5 -31.71 -23.56 -3.00
N GLY A 6 -31.35 -24.68 -2.37
CA GLY A 6 -30.87 -24.66 -0.98
C GLY A 6 -29.61 -23.78 -0.82
N PRO A 7 -29.16 -23.55 0.43
CA PRO A 7 -27.89 -22.86 0.66
C PRO A 7 -26.76 -23.57 -0.09
N LYS A 8 -25.81 -22.79 -0.62
CA LYS A 8 -24.61 -23.31 -1.27
C LYS A 8 -23.84 -24.16 -0.26
N ASP A 9 -23.30 -25.29 -0.71
CA ASP A 9 -22.36 -26.08 0.09
C ASP A 9 -21.00 -25.36 0.10
N GLU A 10 -20.50 -25.09 1.30
CA GLU A 10 -19.20 -24.43 1.52
C GLU A 10 -18.19 -25.39 2.16
N THR A 11 -18.56 -26.66 2.38
CA THR A 11 -17.64 -27.62 2.98
C THR A 11 -16.67 -28.20 1.93
N PRO A 12 -15.35 -28.14 2.17
CA PRO A 12 -14.36 -28.76 1.29
C PRO A 12 -14.12 -30.24 1.64
N PRO A 13 -13.63 -31.04 0.68
CA PRO A 13 -13.38 -32.46 0.89
C PRO A 13 -12.23 -32.69 1.87
N LYS A 14 -12.37 -33.69 2.76
CA LYS A 14 -11.36 -34.00 3.78
C LYS A 14 -10.64 -35.30 3.49
N LEU A 15 -9.31 -35.27 3.61
CA LEU A 15 -8.48 -36.45 3.43
C LEU A 15 -8.74 -37.45 4.58
N VAL A 16 -9.16 -38.67 4.22
CA VAL A 16 -9.43 -39.77 5.16
C VAL A 16 -8.19 -40.66 5.31
N SER A 17 -7.49 -40.94 4.22
CA SER A 17 -6.28 -41.76 4.26
C SER A 17 -5.41 -41.51 3.04
N SER A 18 -4.11 -41.74 3.19
CA SER A 18 -3.14 -41.69 2.10
C SER A 18 -2.18 -42.90 2.12
N ILE A 19 -1.66 -43.25 0.95
CA ILE A 19 -0.53 -44.16 0.78
C ILE A 19 0.49 -43.43 -0.09
N PRO A 20 1.71 -43.13 0.39
CA PRO A 20 2.17 -43.29 1.77
C PRO A 20 1.28 -42.55 2.77
N ALA A 21 1.23 -43.08 4.00
CA ALA A 21 0.66 -42.31 5.10
C ALA A 21 1.47 -41.02 5.28
N ASP A 22 0.79 -39.92 5.62
CA ASP A 22 1.47 -38.66 5.89
C ASP A 22 2.54 -38.83 6.97
N LYS A 23 3.68 -38.20 6.74
CA LYS A 23 4.91 -38.27 7.55
C LYS A 23 5.51 -39.68 7.68
N SER A 24 5.27 -40.58 6.72
CA SER A 24 5.87 -41.92 6.73
C SER A 24 7.36 -41.94 6.37
N LEU A 25 8.06 -42.99 6.82
CA LEU A 25 9.49 -43.20 6.62
C LEU A 25 9.75 -44.43 5.75
N ASN A 26 10.95 -44.49 5.15
CA ASN A 26 11.41 -45.61 4.33
C ASN A 26 10.43 -45.96 3.19
N PHE A 27 9.76 -44.96 2.61
CA PHE A 27 8.87 -45.18 1.49
C PHE A 27 9.68 -45.63 0.26
N LYS A 28 9.32 -46.79 -0.28
CA LYS A 28 9.94 -47.37 -1.49
C LYS A 28 8.91 -47.62 -2.61
N GLY A 29 7.70 -47.10 -2.45
CA GLY A 29 6.64 -47.20 -3.44
C GLY A 29 6.84 -46.25 -4.61
N LYS A 30 6.00 -46.41 -5.63
CA LYS A 30 5.95 -45.54 -6.82
C LYS A 30 4.57 -44.91 -7.04
N SER A 31 3.67 -45.05 -6.07
CA SER A 31 2.34 -44.50 -6.16
C SER A 31 2.00 -43.68 -4.92
N VAL A 32 1.24 -42.60 -5.14
CA VAL A 32 0.61 -41.81 -4.09
C VAL A 32 -0.90 -41.92 -4.26
N GLU A 33 -1.57 -42.49 -3.27
CA GLU A 33 -3.00 -42.71 -3.25
C GLU A 33 -3.64 -41.86 -2.15
N LEU A 34 -4.69 -41.12 -2.49
CA LEU A 34 -5.47 -40.29 -1.57
C LEU A 34 -6.93 -40.74 -1.59
N VAL A 35 -7.53 -40.81 -0.41
CA VAL A 35 -8.96 -41.14 -0.23
C VAL A 35 -9.62 -40.06 0.62
N PHE A 36 -10.79 -39.60 0.20
CA PHE A 36 -11.57 -38.53 0.82
C PHE A 36 -12.90 -39.03 1.38
N ASP A 37 -13.50 -38.24 2.27
CA ASP A 37 -14.79 -38.53 2.91
C ASP A 37 -15.98 -38.32 1.96
N GLU A 38 -15.78 -37.57 0.88
CA GLU A 38 -16.78 -37.30 -0.14
C GLU A 38 -16.27 -37.50 -1.58
N LYS A 39 -17.15 -37.27 -2.55
CA LYS A 39 -16.79 -37.43 -3.96
C LYS A 39 -15.96 -36.25 -4.42
N VAL A 40 -14.83 -36.55 -5.06
CA VAL A 40 -13.92 -35.52 -5.55
C VAL A 40 -13.81 -35.54 -7.07
N LYS A 41 -13.44 -34.38 -7.62
CA LYS A 41 -12.98 -34.20 -8.99
C LYS A 41 -11.56 -33.65 -8.99
N ILE A 42 -10.81 -33.99 -10.03
CA ILE A 42 -9.42 -33.58 -10.18
C ILE A 42 -9.34 -32.47 -11.23
N ALA A 43 -8.97 -31.27 -10.81
CA ALA A 43 -8.84 -30.09 -11.65
C ALA A 43 -7.36 -29.79 -11.92
N GLY A 44 -6.89 -29.99 -13.15
CA GLY A 44 -5.57 -29.46 -13.55
C GLY A 44 -4.34 -30.01 -12.80
N LEU A 45 -4.36 -31.25 -12.29
CA LEU A 45 -3.31 -31.81 -11.41
C LEU A 45 -1.87 -31.51 -11.87
N LYS A 46 -1.56 -31.60 -13.17
CA LYS A 46 -0.20 -31.35 -13.67
C LYS A 46 0.31 -29.93 -13.41
N ASN A 47 -0.59 -28.95 -13.30
CA ASN A 47 -0.26 -27.56 -13.00
C ASN A 47 -0.36 -27.25 -11.49
N GLU A 48 -1.19 -28.00 -10.78
CA GLU A 48 -1.50 -27.75 -9.36
C GLU A 48 -0.61 -28.54 -8.39
N LEU A 49 -0.15 -29.74 -8.78
CA LEU A 49 0.68 -30.59 -7.93
C LEU A 49 2.12 -30.07 -7.91
N ILE A 50 2.57 -29.68 -6.72
CA ILE A 50 3.94 -29.27 -6.46
C ILE A 50 4.61 -30.35 -5.62
N ILE A 51 5.79 -30.79 -6.07
CA ILE A 51 6.59 -31.83 -5.44
C ILE A 51 7.91 -31.21 -5.01
N THR A 52 8.17 -31.19 -3.71
CA THR A 52 9.38 -30.62 -3.12
C THR A 52 10.19 -31.71 -2.41
N PRO A 53 11.47 -31.93 -2.73
CA PRO A 53 12.20 -31.33 -3.85
C PRO A 53 11.62 -31.77 -5.21
N THR A 54 11.95 -31.01 -6.27
CA THR A 54 11.44 -31.25 -7.62
C THR A 54 11.68 -32.69 -8.06
N TYR A 55 10.61 -33.40 -8.36
CA TYR A 55 10.68 -34.68 -9.06
C TYR A 55 10.81 -34.42 -10.57
N TYR A 56 11.93 -34.86 -11.15
CA TYR A 56 12.25 -34.61 -12.57
C TYR A 56 11.71 -35.66 -13.54
N GLY A 57 11.16 -36.76 -13.03
CA GLY A 57 10.54 -37.79 -13.87
C GLY A 57 9.13 -37.41 -14.30
N GLU A 58 8.51 -38.27 -15.11
CA GLU A 58 7.10 -38.16 -15.47
C GLU A 58 6.22 -38.90 -14.45
N TYR A 59 4.95 -38.51 -14.38
CA TYR A 59 3.92 -39.19 -13.63
C TYR A 59 2.58 -39.12 -14.35
N ASP A 60 1.76 -40.16 -14.14
CA ASP A 60 0.38 -40.22 -14.57
C ASP A 60 -0.55 -40.28 -13.35
N PHE A 61 -1.83 -40.01 -13.56
CA PHE A 61 -2.81 -40.08 -12.49
C PHE A 61 -4.15 -40.65 -12.94
N LYS A 62 -4.85 -41.24 -11.97
CA LYS A 62 -6.17 -41.83 -12.13
C LYS A 62 -7.11 -41.25 -11.06
N GLN A 63 -8.20 -40.64 -11.52
CA GLN A 63 -9.28 -40.19 -10.64
C GLN A 63 -10.15 -41.38 -10.21
N GLU A 64 -10.39 -41.48 -8.91
CA GLU A 64 -11.35 -42.38 -8.29
C GLU A 64 -12.56 -41.60 -7.78
N LYS A 65 -13.68 -42.29 -7.51
CA LYS A 65 -14.92 -41.63 -7.05
C LYS A 65 -14.73 -40.83 -5.76
N TYR A 66 -13.88 -41.32 -4.87
CA TYR A 66 -13.56 -40.74 -3.55
C TYR A 66 -12.05 -40.53 -3.41
N GLY A 67 -11.29 -40.37 -4.51
CA GLY A 67 -9.85 -40.40 -4.41
C GLY A 67 -9.06 -40.05 -5.67
N LEU A 68 -7.74 -40.07 -5.51
CA LEU A 68 -6.75 -39.85 -6.55
C LEU A 68 -5.63 -40.88 -6.38
N ILE A 69 -5.19 -41.48 -7.48
CA ILE A 69 -3.98 -42.30 -7.54
C ILE A 69 -3.01 -41.62 -8.50
N ILE A 70 -1.79 -41.34 -8.04
CA ILE A 70 -0.68 -40.84 -8.87
C ILE A 70 0.34 -41.95 -8.98
N GLU A 71 0.80 -42.25 -10.20
CA GLU A 71 1.83 -43.24 -10.50
C GLU A 71 3.06 -42.54 -11.08
N PHE A 72 4.20 -42.69 -10.40
CA PHE A 72 5.49 -42.11 -10.79
C PHE A 72 6.30 -43.11 -11.60
N GLU A 73 6.79 -42.70 -12.77
CA GLU A 73 7.57 -43.57 -13.66
C GLU A 73 8.93 -43.93 -13.05
N ASP A 74 9.66 -42.89 -12.63
CA ASP A 74 10.98 -42.98 -12.02
C ASP A 74 10.89 -43.14 -10.50
N PRO A 75 11.87 -43.81 -9.87
CA PRO A 75 11.94 -43.86 -8.42
C PRO A 75 12.22 -42.47 -7.85
N PHE A 76 11.65 -42.19 -6.67
CA PHE A 76 12.05 -41.06 -5.84
C PHE A 76 13.53 -41.15 -5.44
N ASP A 77 14.18 -40.00 -5.28
CA ASP A 77 15.57 -39.92 -4.83
C ASP A 77 15.73 -40.56 -3.46
N ASP A 78 16.84 -41.27 -3.26
CA ASP A 78 17.13 -41.94 -2.00
C ASP A 78 17.58 -40.93 -0.93
N SER A 79 17.25 -41.20 0.33
CA SER A 79 17.58 -40.30 1.46
C SER A 79 16.97 -38.90 1.37
N THR A 80 15.74 -38.82 0.85
CA THR A 80 15.06 -37.55 0.56
C THR A 80 13.66 -37.51 1.19
N THR A 81 13.34 -36.38 1.81
CA THR A 81 11.97 -36.04 2.22
C THR A 81 11.25 -35.38 1.05
N TYR A 82 10.12 -35.94 0.64
CA TYR A 82 9.24 -35.37 -0.37
C TYR A 82 8.00 -34.79 0.29
N ASN A 83 7.60 -33.59 -0.16
CA ASN A 83 6.35 -32.93 0.16
C ASN A 83 5.56 -32.75 -1.14
N LEU A 84 4.33 -33.27 -1.17
CA LEU A 84 3.40 -33.12 -2.29
C LEU A 84 2.30 -32.17 -1.85
N ASN A 85 2.26 -30.98 -2.43
CA ASN A 85 1.20 -29.99 -2.23
C ASN A 85 0.25 -30.01 -3.42
N PHE A 86 -1.04 -30.23 -3.15
CA PHE A 86 -2.05 -30.45 -4.19
C PHE A 86 -2.81 -29.18 -4.60
N ARG A 87 -2.55 -28.04 -3.95
CA ARG A 87 -3.22 -26.75 -4.22
C ARG A 87 -4.73 -26.93 -4.42
N GLU A 88 -5.29 -26.42 -5.53
CA GLU A 88 -6.71 -26.54 -5.85
C GLU A 88 -7.05 -27.79 -6.67
N ALA A 89 -6.12 -28.74 -6.82
CA ALA A 89 -6.29 -29.89 -7.70
C ALA A 89 -7.46 -30.79 -7.29
N ILE A 90 -7.75 -30.88 -5.99
CA ILE A 90 -8.78 -31.74 -5.45
C ILE A 90 -9.95 -30.88 -5.02
N GLN A 91 -11.11 -31.07 -5.65
CA GLN A 91 -12.32 -30.29 -5.37
C GLN A 91 -13.51 -31.20 -5.12
N ASP A 92 -14.50 -30.74 -4.37
CA ASP A 92 -15.78 -31.44 -4.30
C ASP A 92 -16.51 -31.42 -5.66
N VAL A 93 -17.38 -32.40 -5.87
CA VAL A 93 -18.11 -32.54 -7.15
C VAL A 93 -19.29 -31.56 -7.27
N THR A 94 -19.82 -31.04 -6.16
CA THR A 94 -21.04 -30.22 -6.10
C THR A 94 -20.76 -28.75 -6.38
N GLU A 95 -19.92 -28.10 -5.57
CA GLU A 95 -19.70 -26.65 -5.59
C GLU A 95 -18.27 -26.25 -5.97
N SER A 96 -17.38 -27.23 -6.19
CA SER A 96 -15.97 -27.03 -6.58
C SER A 96 -15.09 -26.38 -5.52
N ASN A 97 -15.46 -26.52 -4.25
CA ASN A 97 -14.67 -26.13 -3.10
C ASN A 97 -13.37 -26.98 -3.09
N PRO A 98 -12.19 -26.35 -3.15
CA PRO A 98 -10.91 -27.07 -3.11
C PRO A 98 -10.63 -27.64 -1.71
N ALA A 99 -9.90 -28.75 -1.67
CA ALA A 99 -9.39 -29.31 -0.42
C ALA A 99 -8.43 -28.31 0.24
N GLU A 100 -8.76 -27.88 1.45
CA GLU A 100 -7.95 -26.89 2.16
C GLU A 100 -6.57 -27.44 2.54
N ASN A 101 -5.50 -26.76 2.09
CA ASN A 101 -4.11 -27.02 2.48
C ASN A 101 -3.68 -28.50 2.34
N LEU A 102 -4.20 -29.22 1.34
CA LEU A 102 -3.91 -30.63 1.13
C LEU A 102 -2.43 -30.85 0.78
N LYS A 103 -1.70 -31.45 1.70
CA LYS A 103 -0.30 -31.84 1.54
C LYS A 103 -0.03 -33.24 2.09
N ILE A 104 0.96 -33.93 1.53
CA ILE A 104 1.50 -35.19 2.04
C ILE A 104 3.02 -35.09 2.10
N ALA A 105 3.60 -35.41 3.24
CA ALA A 105 5.04 -35.56 3.39
C ALA A 105 5.43 -37.04 3.59
N PHE A 106 6.54 -37.49 3.01
CA PHE A 106 7.12 -38.80 3.29
C PHE A 106 8.62 -38.78 3.05
N SER A 107 9.36 -39.74 3.62
CA SER A 107 10.79 -39.91 3.38
C SER A 107 11.10 -41.24 2.71
N THR A 108 12.02 -41.22 1.74
CA THR A 108 12.58 -42.44 1.14
C THR A 108 13.61 -43.14 2.06
N TRP A 109 13.90 -42.57 3.23
CA TRP A 109 14.85 -43.09 4.23
C TRP A 109 14.28 -43.09 5.65
N GLY A 110 15.10 -43.51 6.63
CA GLY A 110 14.75 -43.57 8.04
C GLY A 110 14.71 -42.21 8.75
N TYR A 111 14.83 -41.11 8.02
CA TYR A 111 14.81 -39.75 8.53
C TYR A 111 13.90 -38.89 7.66
N LEU A 112 13.01 -38.13 8.29
CA LEU A 112 12.15 -37.15 7.64
C LEU A 112 12.56 -35.77 8.13
N ASP A 113 12.76 -34.86 7.19
CA ASP A 113 12.97 -33.46 7.47
C ASP A 113 11.76 -32.94 8.24
N SER A 114 12.02 -32.34 9.39
CA SER A 114 11.01 -31.97 10.39
C SER A 114 11.10 -30.52 10.83
N LEU A 115 12.04 -29.75 10.25
CA LEU A 115 12.13 -28.34 10.57
C LEU A 115 10.89 -27.62 10.06
N SER A 116 10.54 -26.57 10.79
CA SER A 116 9.39 -25.73 10.50
C SER A 116 9.77 -24.27 10.58
N ILE A 117 9.05 -23.46 9.83
CA ILE A 117 9.10 -22.00 9.90
C ILE A 117 7.68 -21.48 10.08
N SER A 118 7.51 -20.50 10.96
CA SER A 118 6.23 -19.81 11.15
C SER A 118 6.46 -18.36 11.54
N GLY A 119 5.40 -17.57 11.36
CA GLY A 119 5.38 -16.14 11.65
C GLY A 119 4.09 -15.52 11.16
N SER A 120 4.08 -14.19 11.10
CA SER A 120 2.92 -13.42 10.67
C SER A 120 3.29 -12.34 9.66
N ILE A 121 2.40 -12.12 8.70
CA ILE A 121 2.51 -11.08 7.68
C ILE A 121 1.44 -10.03 7.91
N TYR A 122 1.83 -8.76 7.77
CA TYR A 122 0.97 -7.60 7.96
C TYR A 122 1.30 -6.52 6.95
N ASP A 123 0.36 -5.61 6.69
CA ASP A 123 0.64 -4.42 5.90
C ASP A 123 1.59 -3.49 6.69
N LEU A 124 2.76 -3.19 6.12
CA LEU A 124 3.86 -2.48 6.77
C LEU A 124 3.46 -1.09 7.28
N LEU A 125 2.58 -0.40 6.55
CA LEU A 125 2.19 0.98 6.85
C LEU A 125 1.00 1.06 7.79
N THR A 126 0.32 -0.06 8.06
CA THR A 126 -0.88 -0.08 8.91
C THR A 126 -0.81 -1.08 10.06
N GLU A 127 0.15 -2.00 10.08
CA GLU A 127 0.25 -3.14 11.01
C GLU A 127 -0.99 -4.06 10.99
N ILE A 128 -1.83 -3.96 9.97
CA ILE A 128 -3.01 -4.83 9.85
C ILE A 128 -2.57 -6.18 9.27
N PRO A 129 -2.87 -7.32 9.93
CA PRO A 129 -2.57 -8.64 9.39
C PRO A 129 -3.23 -8.88 8.02
N VAL A 130 -2.52 -9.57 7.13
CA VAL A 130 -3.02 -9.82 5.77
C VAL A 130 -3.35 -11.30 5.54
N SER A 131 -4.58 -11.59 5.09
CA SER A 131 -5.05 -12.96 4.82
C SER A 131 -4.77 -13.38 3.38
N GLN A 132 -4.58 -14.68 3.16
CA GLN A 132 -4.38 -15.32 1.84
C GLN A 132 -3.10 -14.92 1.10
N TYR A 133 -2.14 -14.28 1.77
CA TYR A 133 -0.84 -13.98 1.17
C TYR A 133 -0.02 -15.26 1.09
N LEU A 134 0.61 -15.50 -0.06
CA LEU A 134 1.61 -16.53 -0.19
C LEU A 134 2.83 -16.14 0.64
N VAL A 135 3.37 -17.08 1.40
CA VAL A 135 4.68 -16.99 2.05
C VAL A 135 5.54 -18.10 1.47
N GLY A 136 6.59 -17.73 0.75
CA GLY A 136 7.45 -18.62 -0.01
C GLY A 136 8.88 -18.60 0.50
N ILE A 137 9.49 -19.77 0.57
CA ILE A 137 10.89 -19.95 0.96
C ILE A 137 11.71 -20.40 -0.25
N TYR A 138 12.84 -19.74 -0.50
CA TYR A 138 13.73 -20.00 -1.63
C TYR A 138 15.12 -20.38 -1.11
N ASP A 139 15.76 -21.38 -1.72
CA ASP A 139 17.14 -21.73 -1.37
C ASP A 139 18.07 -20.55 -1.71
N LYS A 140 18.90 -20.12 -0.75
CA LYS A 140 19.75 -18.94 -0.92
C LYS A 140 20.72 -19.06 -2.09
N TYR A 141 21.06 -20.28 -2.47
CA TYR A 141 22.04 -20.55 -3.53
C TYR A 141 21.37 -20.81 -4.90
N ASP A 142 20.04 -20.78 -4.98
CA ASP A 142 19.30 -20.81 -6.23
C ASP A 142 19.19 -19.40 -6.85
N THR A 143 18.90 -19.36 -8.14
CA THR A 143 18.61 -18.15 -8.92
C THR A 143 17.12 -17.77 -8.91
N LEU A 144 16.26 -18.65 -8.39
CA LEU A 144 14.83 -18.41 -8.26
C LEU A 144 14.52 -17.37 -7.18
N SER A 145 13.51 -16.57 -7.46
CA SER A 145 12.96 -15.49 -6.63
C SER A 145 11.48 -15.33 -6.99
N PRO A 146 10.70 -14.60 -6.18
CA PRO A 146 9.29 -14.32 -6.50
C PRO A 146 9.09 -13.72 -7.89
N LEU A 147 10.07 -12.97 -8.41
CA LEU A 147 9.96 -12.28 -9.70
C LEU A 147 10.18 -13.19 -10.92
N ASN A 148 10.72 -14.40 -10.75
CA ASN A 148 11.10 -15.26 -11.86
C ASN A 148 10.73 -16.75 -11.70
N GLY A 149 10.18 -17.17 -10.56
CA GLY A 149 9.61 -18.52 -10.43
C GLY A 149 9.05 -18.87 -9.05
N PRO A 150 8.44 -20.06 -8.93
CA PRO A 150 7.76 -20.49 -7.73
C PRO A 150 8.74 -20.78 -6.58
N PRO A 151 8.30 -20.65 -5.32
CA PRO A 151 9.10 -20.98 -4.15
C PRO A 151 9.31 -22.49 -4.00
N LEU A 152 10.36 -22.86 -3.24
CA LEU A 152 10.66 -24.25 -2.93
C LEU A 152 9.64 -24.84 -1.94
N TYR A 153 9.30 -24.07 -0.91
CA TYR A 153 8.23 -24.37 0.04
C TYR A 153 7.33 -23.15 0.16
N PHE A 154 6.03 -23.33 0.34
CA PHE A 154 5.11 -22.22 0.57
C PHE A 154 3.93 -22.61 1.44
N SER A 155 3.29 -21.59 2.01
CA SER A 155 1.99 -21.64 2.66
C SER A 155 1.25 -20.34 2.39
N LYS A 156 -0.06 -20.29 2.69
CA LYS A 156 -0.82 -19.02 2.69
C LYS A 156 -1.09 -18.58 4.12
N THR A 157 -1.15 -17.27 4.33
CA THR A 157 -1.55 -16.70 5.62
C THR A 157 -3.04 -16.92 5.89
N ASN A 158 -3.39 -17.11 7.15
CA ASN A 158 -4.78 -17.13 7.61
C ASN A 158 -5.32 -15.70 7.84
N ASP A 159 -6.56 -15.60 8.35
CA ASP A 159 -7.21 -14.30 8.62
C ASP A 159 -6.52 -13.43 9.67
N PHE A 160 -5.61 -14.01 10.46
CA PHE A 160 -4.77 -13.31 11.43
C PHE A 160 -3.37 -13.02 10.89
N GLY A 161 -3.14 -13.20 9.59
CA GLY A 161 -1.85 -13.03 8.94
C GLY A 161 -0.82 -14.11 9.27
N TYR A 162 -1.18 -15.13 10.05
CA TYR A 162 -0.25 -16.17 10.48
C TYR A 162 -0.05 -17.22 9.38
N TYR A 163 1.20 -17.67 9.22
CA TYR A 163 1.58 -18.75 8.33
C TYR A 163 2.43 -19.80 9.05
N SER A 164 2.42 -21.03 8.54
CA SER A 164 3.28 -22.10 9.04
C SER A 164 3.61 -23.10 7.95
N MET A 165 4.88 -23.44 7.85
CA MET A 165 5.41 -24.48 6.97
C MET A 165 6.18 -25.50 7.79
N GLU A 166 6.00 -26.77 7.47
CA GLU A 166 6.63 -27.91 8.14
C GLU A 166 7.34 -28.77 7.11
N ASN A 167 8.15 -29.71 7.61
CA ASN A 167 8.84 -30.71 6.80
C ASN A 167 9.93 -30.11 5.89
N ILE A 168 10.60 -29.07 6.39
CA ILE A 168 11.63 -28.33 5.64
C ILE A 168 12.99 -28.95 5.93
N ARG A 169 13.77 -29.14 4.87
CA ARG A 169 15.16 -29.59 4.95
C ARG A 169 16.03 -28.51 5.61
N PRO A 170 17.05 -28.88 6.41
CA PRO A 170 18.05 -27.91 6.88
C PRO A 170 18.71 -27.16 5.72
N GLY A 171 18.89 -25.85 5.86
CA GLY A 171 19.43 -25.02 4.80
C GLY A 171 19.47 -23.53 5.13
N LEU A 172 19.98 -22.74 4.19
CA LEU A 172 19.96 -21.27 4.24
C LEU A 172 18.96 -20.77 3.22
N TYR A 173 18.00 -19.97 3.66
CA TYR A 173 16.83 -19.64 2.85
C TYR A 173 16.49 -18.15 2.85
N ASP A 174 16.07 -17.62 1.70
CA ASP A 174 15.40 -16.32 1.62
C ASP A 174 13.88 -16.53 1.78
N VAL A 175 13.20 -15.60 2.47
CA VAL A 175 11.76 -15.66 2.75
C VAL A 175 11.06 -14.42 2.19
N TYR A 176 10.03 -14.67 1.39
CA TYR A 176 9.24 -13.63 0.74
C TYR A 176 7.75 -13.86 0.99
N SER A 177 6.96 -12.80 0.94
CA SER A 177 5.51 -12.89 0.93
C SER A 177 4.90 -11.96 -0.11
N PHE A 178 3.82 -12.39 -0.77
CA PHE A 178 3.07 -11.60 -1.73
C PHE A 178 1.63 -12.09 -1.89
N GLU A 179 0.76 -11.25 -2.47
CA GLU A 179 -0.70 -11.50 -2.52
C GLU A 179 -1.12 -12.63 -3.48
N ASP A 180 -0.33 -12.95 -4.52
CA ASP A 180 -0.54 -14.03 -5.50
C ASP A 180 -2.00 -14.15 -6.00
N LYS A 181 -2.55 -13.05 -6.54
CA LYS A 181 -3.97 -12.91 -6.94
C LYS A 181 -4.40 -13.85 -8.05
N ASN A 182 -3.46 -14.30 -8.87
CA ASN A 182 -3.73 -15.15 -10.01
C ASN A 182 -3.28 -16.60 -9.77
N ASP A 183 -2.84 -16.92 -8.55
CA ASP A 183 -2.44 -18.26 -8.12
C ASP A 183 -1.36 -18.86 -9.04
N ASN A 184 -0.41 -18.05 -9.52
CA ASN A 184 0.69 -18.51 -10.35
C ASN A 184 2.00 -18.71 -9.56
N LEU A 185 2.00 -18.39 -8.26
CA LEU A 185 3.12 -18.52 -7.33
C LEU A 185 4.32 -17.63 -7.68
N THR A 186 4.09 -16.57 -8.44
CA THR A 186 5.08 -15.56 -8.81
C THR A 186 4.50 -14.17 -8.56
N LEU A 187 5.37 -13.21 -8.27
CA LEU A 187 4.98 -11.86 -7.88
C LEU A 187 4.72 -10.97 -9.10
N GLU A 188 3.51 -10.45 -9.23
CA GLU A 188 3.19 -9.32 -10.12
C GLU A 188 3.24 -7.98 -9.38
N SER A 189 4.45 -7.45 -9.20
CA SER A 189 4.72 -6.19 -8.48
C SER A 189 3.93 -4.95 -8.94
N LYS A 190 3.35 -4.93 -10.15
CA LYS A 190 2.47 -3.83 -10.60
C LYS A 190 1.13 -3.78 -9.86
N SER A 191 0.68 -4.91 -9.34
CA SER A 191 -0.68 -5.09 -8.81
C SER A 191 -0.74 -5.81 -7.47
N GLU A 192 0.37 -6.39 -7.03
CA GLU A 192 0.47 -7.21 -5.83
C GLU A 192 1.46 -6.61 -4.86
N SER A 193 1.03 -6.50 -3.61
CA SER A 193 1.90 -6.19 -2.49
C SER A 193 2.85 -7.34 -2.22
N TYR A 194 4.04 -7.00 -1.76
CA TYR A 194 5.06 -7.96 -1.39
C TYR A 194 5.87 -7.48 -0.18
N GLY A 195 6.57 -8.40 0.43
CA GLY A 195 7.47 -8.18 1.55
C GLY A 195 8.51 -9.27 1.60
N PHE A 196 9.60 -9.05 2.32
CA PHE A 196 10.65 -10.03 2.45
C PHE A 196 11.45 -9.82 3.72
N MET A 197 12.08 -10.90 4.17
CA MET A 197 13.05 -10.82 5.25
C MET A 197 14.37 -10.26 4.72
N PRO A 198 14.99 -9.30 5.43
CA PRO A 198 16.22 -8.66 4.98
C PRO A 198 17.39 -9.65 4.88
N ASP A 199 17.48 -10.54 5.86
CA ASP A 199 18.54 -11.53 5.99
C ASP A 199 17.97 -12.93 5.74
N PRO A 200 18.75 -13.81 5.07
CA PRO A 200 18.36 -15.20 4.93
C PRO A 200 18.32 -15.90 6.29
N ILE A 201 17.38 -16.83 6.45
CA ILE A 201 17.26 -17.67 7.64
C ILE A 201 18.11 -18.91 7.46
N LEU A 202 19.03 -19.12 8.40
CA LEU A 202 19.64 -20.42 8.62
C LEU A 202 18.64 -21.29 9.38
N LEU A 203 18.08 -22.29 8.71
CA LEU A 203 17.14 -23.23 9.31
C LEU A 203 17.88 -24.51 9.71
N ASP A 204 18.33 -24.55 10.96
CA ASP A 204 18.91 -25.72 11.64
C ASP A 204 18.09 -26.17 12.87
N TYR A 205 17.09 -25.37 13.26
CA TYR A 205 16.03 -25.67 14.23
C TYR A 205 14.70 -25.03 13.76
N THR A 206 13.60 -25.35 14.44
CA THR A 206 12.28 -24.71 14.19
C THR A 206 12.33 -23.22 14.48
N ASN A 207 11.95 -22.40 13.50
CA ASN A 207 11.90 -20.95 13.63
C ASN A 207 10.44 -20.47 13.72
N ASN A 208 10.08 -19.77 14.78
CA ASN A 208 8.70 -19.28 15.00
C ASN A 208 8.59 -17.75 15.01
N GLU A 209 9.64 -17.03 14.61
CA GLU A 209 9.72 -15.57 14.75
C GLU A 209 9.92 -14.88 13.39
N SER A 210 9.47 -15.51 12.30
CA SER A 210 9.72 -15.05 10.93
C SER A 210 8.61 -14.11 10.42
N SER A 211 8.33 -13.05 11.18
CA SER A 211 7.28 -12.06 10.87
C SER A 211 7.86 -10.84 10.15
N PHE A 212 7.16 -10.33 9.14
CA PHE A 212 7.58 -9.13 8.40
C PHE A 212 6.41 -8.46 7.66
N GLY A 213 6.59 -7.19 7.33
CA GLY A 213 5.58 -6.38 6.66
C GLY A 213 5.61 -6.51 5.13
N VAL A 214 4.44 -6.38 4.50
CA VAL A 214 4.28 -6.23 3.04
C VAL A 214 3.89 -4.80 2.68
N THR A 215 4.22 -4.39 1.46
CA THR A 215 3.88 -3.08 0.90
C THR A 215 3.59 -3.21 -0.59
N ASN A 216 2.83 -2.27 -1.15
CA ASN A 216 2.47 -2.27 -2.56
C ASN A 216 3.35 -1.27 -3.33
N LEU A 217 4.33 -1.79 -4.08
CA LEU A 217 5.30 -0.99 -4.84
C LEU A 217 5.50 -1.57 -6.24
N ASP A 218 5.44 -0.71 -7.26
CA ASP A 218 5.71 -1.09 -8.65
C ASP A 218 7.22 -1.17 -8.91
N LEU A 219 7.75 -2.40 -8.93
CA LEU A 219 9.16 -2.71 -9.19
C LEU A 219 9.55 -2.63 -10.67
N THR A 220 8.61 -2.33 -11.58
CA THR A 220 8.95 -2.27 -13.00
C THR A 220 9.80 -1.05 -13.34
N GLU A 221 10.56 -1.13 -14.42
CA GLU A 221 11.48 -0.06 -14.82
C GLU A 221 10.74 1.25 -15.07
N LEU A 222 11.27 2.35 -14.52
CA LEU A 222 10.77 3.69 -14.80
C LEU A 222 11.29 4.12 -16.17
N GLU A 223 10.39 4.40 -17.11
CA GLU A 223 10.73 4.86 -18.46
C GLU A 223 9.72 5.91 -18.93
N ILE A 224 10.14 6.79 -19.85
CA ILE A 224 9.22 7.64 -20.60
C ILE A 224 8.70 6.83 -21.79
N GLN A 225 7.43 6.44 -21.75
CA GLN A 225 6.80 5.63 -22.78
C GLN A 225 6.38 6.43 -24.00
N SER A 226 5.98 7.68 -23.80
CA SER A 226 5.62 8.56 -24.92
C SER A 226 5.71 10.03 -24.52
N ALA A 227 6.09 10.87 -25.49
CA ALA A 227 6.09 12.32 -25.38
C ALA A 227 5.44 12.86 -26.65
N ARG A 228 4.22 13.37 -26.56
CA ARG A 228 3.48 13.86 -27.74
C ARG A 228 2.39 14.85 -27.39
N GLN A 229 2.00 15.64 -28.39
CA GLN A 229 0.82 16.48 -28.29
C GLN A 229 -0.45 15.62 -28.14
N ASN A 230 -1.27 15.95 -27.14
CA ASN A 230 -2.59 15.38 -26.91
C ASN A 230 -3.61 16.52 -26.81
N GLY A 231 -4.34 16.75 -27.90
CA GLY A 231 -5.25 17.91 -27.98
C GLY A 231 -4.46 19.21 -28.10
N GLN A 232 -4.64 20.12 -27.15
CA GLN A 232 -3.95 21.42 -27.10
C GLN A 232 -2.74 21.42 -26.16
N TYR A 233 -2.52 20.31 -25.44
CA TYR A 233 -1.45 20.15 -24.48
C TYR A 233 -0.41 19.16 -24.98
N TYR A 234 0.76 19.17 -24.36
CA TYR A 234 1.79 18.17 -24.62
C TYR A 234 1.86 17.22 -23.42
N GLU A 235 1.73 15.91 -23.67
CA GLU A 235 1.71 14.91 -22.62
C GLU A 235 2.99 14.07 -22.69
N VAL A 236 3.71 14.03 -21.57
CA VAL A 236 4.82 13.11 -21.33
C VAL A 236 4.32 12.02 -20.40
N LYS A 237 4.24 10.79 -20.90
CA LYS A 237 3.72 9.63 -20.18
C LYS A 237 4.87 8.70 -19.77
N ALA A 238 4.93 8.38 -18.49
CA ALA A 238 5.83 7.40 -17.90
C ALA A 238 5.18 6.00 -17.80
N SER A 239 6.00 4.97 -17.58
CA SER A 239 5.55 3.58 -17.39
C SER A 239 4.74 3.38 -16.11
N LYS A 240 5.02 4.17 -15.08
CA LYS A 240 4.43 4.04 -13.74
C LYS A 240 4.23 5.39 -13.05
N TYR A 241 3.73 5.34 -11.83
CA TYR A 241 3.33 6.49 -11.04
C TYR A 241 4.51 7.44 -10.78
N ILE A 242 4.30 8.74 -11.01
CA ILE A 242 5.30 9.80 -10.81
C ILE A 242 5.00 10.50 -9.48
N THR A 243 5.97 10.51 -8.58
CA THR A 243 5.90 11.18 -7.27
C THR A 243 6.42 12.60 -7.34
N ASP A 244 7.47 12.84 -8.12
CA ASP A 244 8.00 14.18 -8.40
C ASP A 244 8.53 14.30 -9.83
N TYR A 245 8.61 15.53 -10.31
CA TYR A 245 9.30 15.85 -11.56
C TYR A 245 9.87 17.27 -11.57
N GLU A 246 10.89 17.42 -12.41
CA GLU A 246 11.53 18.68 -12.72
C GLU A 246 11.60 18.86 -14.24
N ILE A 247 11.32 20.07 -14.71
CA ILE A 247 11.45 20.44 -16.12
C ILE A 247 12.39 21.63 -16.19
N LYS A 248 13.44 21.49 -16.99
CA LYS A 248 14.40 22.56 -17.27
C LYS A 248 14.44 22.83 -18.76
N THR A 249 14.47 24.11 -19.14
CA THR A 249 14.69 24.54 -20.51
C THR A 249 16.05 25.23 -20.60
N PRO A 250 16.87 24.95 -21.64
CA PRO A 250 18.10 25.69 -21.87
C PRO A 250 17.88 27.20 -22.08
N SER A 251 16.71 27.56 -22.62
CA SER A 251 16.26 28.96 -22.71
C SER A 251 15.75 29.43 -21.33
N THR A 252 16.39 30.45 -20.77
CA THR A 252 16.07 31.02 -19.44
C THR A 252 14.78 31.83 -19.39
N ASP A 253 14.20 32.17 -20.54
CA ASP A 253 13.08 33.11 -20.63
C ASP A 253 11.71 32.42 -20.70
N SER A 254 11.68 31.09 -20.84
CA SER A 254 10.45 30.31 -21.02
C SER A 254 9.96 29.73 -19.70
N ILE A 255 8.85 30.24 -19.16
CA ILE A 255 8.16 29.62 -18.03
C ILE A 255 7.24 28.53 -18.58
N LEU A 256 7.51 27.27 -18.24
CA LEU A 256 6.61 26.15 -18.56
C LEU A 256 5.71 25.84 -17.37
N TYR A 257 4.41 25.95 -17.58
CA TYR A 257 3.44 25.43 -16.63
C TYR A 257 3.13 23.97 -16.95
N SER A 258 2.96 23.18 -15.90
CA SER A 258 2.70 21.75 -16.01
C SER A 258 1.80 21.26 -14.89
N LYS A 259 1.20 20.08 -15.06
CA LYS A 259 0.47 19.38 -14.01
C LYS A 259 0.61 17.87 -14.19
N TYR A 260 0.34 17.12 -13.14
CA TYR A 260 0.12 15.69 -13.28
C TYR A 260 -1.13 15.41 -14.11
N ALA A 261 -1.08 14.37 -14.93
CA ALA A 261 -2.28 13.70 -15.42
C ALA A 261 -3.03 13.05 -14.26
N ALA A 262 -4.31 12.76 -14.44
CA ALA A 262 -5.17 12.27 -13.36
C ALA A 262 -4.71 10.92 -12.76
N ASP A 263 -4.03 10.09 -13.55
CA ASP A 263 -3.48 8.81 -13.12
C ASP A 263 -2.06 8.93 -12.53
N HIS A 264 -1.50 10.14 -12.48
CA HIS A 264 -0.12 10.44 -12.08
C HIS A 264 0.96 9.69 -12.89
N LYS A 265 0.60 9.03 -14.00
CA LYS A 265 1.56 8.41 -14.95
C LYS A 265 1.92 9.36 -16.09
N GLY A 266 1.32 10.55 -16.13
CA GLY A 266 1.58 11.56 -17.14
C GLY A 266 1.88 12.92 -16.53
N ILE A 267 2.63 13.73 -17.28
CA ILE A 267 2.87 15.14 -17.04
C ILE A 267 2.32 15.90 -18.25
N ILE A 268 1.37 16.79 -17.97
CA ILE A 268 0.71 17.62 -18.97
C ILE A 268 1.38 18.99 -18.96
N LEU A 269 1.99 19.35 -20.08
CA LEU A 269 2.63 20.64 -20.33
C LEU A 269 1.65 21.57 -21.05
N PHE A 270 1.52 22.79 -20.54
CA PHE A 270 0.72 23.83 -21.17
C PHE A 270 1.57 24.60 -22.18
N ASN A 271 0.94 25.02 -23.28
CA ASN A 271 1.60 25.85 -24.26
C ASN A 271 1.76 27.28 -23.73
N THR A 272 2.98 27.69 -23.42
CA THR A 272 3.30 29.02 -22.84
C THR A 272 4.20 29.87 -23.73
N PHE A 273 4.58 29.35 -24.90
CA PHE A 273 5.56 29.97 -25.77
C PHE A 273 5.08 29.97 -27.21
N ASP A 274 5.52 30.96 -27.97
CA ASP A 274 5.16 31.13 -29.38
C ASP A 274 6.40 30.86 -30.24
N PHE A 275 6.85 29.60 -30.26
CA PHE A 275 7.93 29.15 -31.13
C PHE A 275 7.35 28.52 -32.40
N ALA A 276 7.87 28.93 -33.55
CA ALA A 276 7.60 28.26 -34.83
C ALA A 276 8.25 26.86 -34.90
N ASP A 277 9.33 26.64 -34.13
CA ASP A 277 10.11 25.40 -34.06
C ASP A 277 9.92 24.65 -32.73
N SER A 278 10.62 23.53 -32.57
CA SER A 278 10.62 22.75 -31.34
C SER A 278 11.39 23.43 -30.19
N LEU A 279 10.84 23.39 -28.99
CA LEU A 279 11.52 23.73 -27.74
C LEU A 279 12.21 22.49 -27.15
N GLU A 280 13.49 22.61 -26.85
CA GLU A 280 14.24 21.61 -26.08
C GLU A 280 13.91 21.73 -24.59
N LEU A 281 13.64 20.59 -23.95
CA LEU A 281 13.46 20.49 -22.52
C LEU A 281 14.18 19.25 -21.97
N HIS A 282 14.72 19.39 -20.77
CA HIS A 282 15.19 18.27 -19.97
C HIS A 282 14.13 18.00 -18.91
N ILE A 283 13.59 16.78 -18.92
CA ILE A 283 12.60 16.33 -17.94
C ILE A 283 13.24 15.27 -17.06
N THR A 284 13.20 15.50 -15.74
CA THR A 284 13.56 14.53 -14.73
C THR A 284 12.29 14.06 -14.06
N VAL A 285 12.04 12.76 -14.00
CA VAL A 285 10.89 12.17 -13.30
C VAL A 285 11.35 11.19 -12.25
N GLN A 286 10.61 11.14 -11.14
CA GLN A 286 10.87 10.28 -9.99
C GLN A 286 9.65 9.40 -9.69
N ASP A 287 9.89 8.14 -9.33
CA ASP A 287 8.84 7.19 -8.93
C ASP A 287 8.70 7.03 -7.41
N SER A 288 7.87 6.07 -6.98
CA SER A 288 7.67 5.73 -5.57
C SER A 288 8.84 4.99 -4.90
N LEU A 289 9.82 4.53 -5.68
CA LEU A 289 11.06 3.91 -5.21
C LEU A 289 12.22 4.92 -5.21
N TYR A 290 11.94 6.21 -5.35
CA TYR A 290 12.92 7.29 -5.47
C TYR A 290 13.91 7.11 -6.64
N THR A 291 13.56 6.27 -7.61
CA THR A 291 14.33 6.11 -8.85
C THR A 291 14.05 7.30 -9.75
N THR A 292 15.11 7.95 -10.22
CA THR A 292 15.01 9.10 -11.12
C THR A 292 15.53 8.75 -12.50
N ILE A 293 14.81 9.15 -13.54
CA ILE A 293 15.31 9.16 -14.92
C ILE A 293 15.30 10.59 -15.45
N THR A 294 16.20 10.90 -16.37
CA THR A 294 16.23 12.18 -17.07
C THR A 294 16.26 11.94 -18.57
N ASP A 295 15.41 12.65 -19.31
CA ASP A 295 15.36 12.60 -20.76
C ASP A 295 15.36 14.01 -21.37
N THR A 296 15.79 14.12 -22.62
CA THR A 296 15.78 15.36 -23.40
C THR A 296 14.73 15.27 -24.49
N LEU A 297 13.69 16.09 -24.39
CA LEU A 297 12.56 16.11 -25.31
C LEU A 297 12.57 17.38 -26.16
N TYR A 298 12.13 17.25 -27.41
CA TYR A 298 11.90 18.36 -28.32
C TYR A 298 10.39 18.49 -28.55
N ILE A 299 9.77 19.48 -27.91
CA ILE A 299 8.32 19.66 -27.95
C ILE A 299 7.92 20.74 -28.93
N SER A 300 6.82 20.52 -29.64
CA SER A 300 6.21 21.53 -30.52
C SER A 300 4.71 21.41 -30.42
N TYR A 301 4.02 22.54 -30.55
CA TYR A 301 2.57 22.61 -30.52
C TYR A 301 2.05 22.92 -31.92
N ARG A 302 1.10 22.12 -32.38
CA ARG A 302 0.36 22.36 -33.62
C ARG A 302 -1.06 22.80 -33.27
N GLU A 303 -1.68 23.53 -34.20
CA GLU A 303 -3.10 23.85 -34.05
C GLU A 303 -3.93 22.58 -33.90
N SER A 304 -4.86 22.61 -32.94
CA SER A 304 -5.73 21.49 -32.65
C SER A 304 -7.16 21.99 -32.50
N GLN A 305 -8.08 21.33 -33.20
CA GLN A 305 -9.52 21.64 -33.14
C GLN A 305 -10.22 20.98 -31.95
N ARG A 306 -9.49 20.18 -31.16
CA ARG A 306 -10.04 19.54 -29.96
C ARG A 306 -10.35 20.61 -28.91
N GLN A 307 -11.52 20.52 -28.30
CA GLN A 307 -11.92 21.43 -27.23
C GLN A 307 -10.90 21.41 -26.08
N LYS A 308 -10.59 22.59 -25.52
CA LYS A 308 -9.78 22.72 -24.31
C LYS A 308 -10.47 22.04 -23.14
N ASP A 309 -9.69 21.55 -22.19
CA ASP A 309 -10.24 21.08 -20.92
C ASP A 309 -10.99 22.22 -20.23
N GLU A 310 -12.01 21.91 -19.43
CA GLU A 310 -12.71 22.93 -18.66
C GLU A 310 -11.84 23.46 -17.52
N PHE A 311 -11.89 24.78 -17.30
CA PHE A 311 -11.32 25.38 -16.10
C PHE A 311 -12.31 25.25 -14.94
N ARG A 312 -11.92 24.48 -13.91
CA ARG A 312 -12.72 24.26 -12.71
C ARG A 312 -11.90 24.64 -11.49
N LEU A 313 -12.59 25.24 -10.53
CA LEU A 313 -12.09 25.65 -9.22
C LEU A 313 -12.81 24.83 -8.15
N SER A 314 -12.05 24.24 -7.24
CA SER A 314 -12.53 23.46 -6.10
C SER A 314 -11.95 24.01 -4.80
N VAL A 315 -12.80 24.18 -3.78
CA VAL A 315 -12.34 24.50 -2.42
C VAL A 315 -12.15 23.18 -1.68
N LYS A 316 -10.89 22.84 -1.35
CA LYS A 316 -10.55 21.63 -0.59
C LYS A 316 -10.88 21.79 0.89
N SER A 317 -10.55 22.96 1.42
CA SER A 317 -10.81 23.33 2.80
C SER A 317 -11.01 24.85 2.90
N ALA A 318 -11.81 25.27 3.87
CA ALA A 318 -11.95 26.67 4.27
C ALA A 318 -12.38 26.69 5.74
N MET A 319 -11.54 27.26 6.60
CA MET A 319 -11.74 27.21 8.04
C MET A 319 -11.25 28.46 8.76
N ILE A 320 -11.83 28.71 9.93
CA ILE A 320 -11.42 29.74 10.88
C ILE A 320 -11.04 29.06 12.19
N HIS A 321 -9.82 29.35 12.67
CA HIS A 321 -9.37 29.07 14.03
C HIS A 321 -9.72 30.29 14.88
N LYS A 322 -10.77 30.19 15.69
CA LYS A 322 -11.40 31.34 16.36
C LYS A 322 -10.47 32.02 17.36
N GLU A 323 -9.71 31.26 18.11
CA GLU A 323 -8.86 31.70 19.21
C GLU A 323 -7.56 32.34 18.68
N ASN A 324 -6.93 31.71 17.70
CA ASN A 324 -5.77 32.25 16.97
C ASN A 324 -6.16 33.35 15.97
N LYS A 325 -7.47 33.52 15.73
CA LYS A 325 -8.04 34.52 14.82
C LYS A 325 -7.43 34.41 13.43
N LYS A 326 -7.27 33.18 12.95
CA LYS A 326 -6.69 32.87 11.64
C LYS A 326 -7.72 32.20 10.75
N PHE A 327 -7.79 32.67 9.50
CA PHE A 327 -8.52 32.01 8.43
C PHE A 327 -7.53 31.30 7.51
N GLU A 328 -7.87 30.08 7.14
CA GLU A 328 -7.11 29.27 6.19
C GLU A 328 -8.05 28.64 5.16
N ALA A 329 -7.65 28.67 3.88
CA ALA A 329 -8.34 27.94 2.84
C ALA A 329 -7.38 27.37 1.81
N GLU A 330 -7.71 26.20 1.26
CA GLU A 330 -6.98 25.56 0.19
C GLU A 330 -7.88 25.41 -1.04
N LEU A 331 -7.42 25.94 -2.16
CA LEU A 331 -8.08 25.90 -3.46
C LEU A 331 -7.28 25.03 -4.43
N GLU A 332 -7.99 24.29 -5.27
CA GLU A 332 -7.44 23.50 -6.38
C GLU A 332 -8.07 23.92 -7.71
N PHE A 333 -7.25 23.95 -8.76
CA PHE A 333 -7.62 24.35 -10.11
C PHE A 333 -7.22 23.27 -11.12
N THR A 334 -8.06 23.04 -12.13
CA THR A 334 -7.74 22.11 -13.23
C THR A 334 -6.68 22.65 -14.20
N LYS A 335 -6.39 23.95 -14.14
CA LYS A 335 -5.38 24.64 -14.95
C LYS A 335 -4.61 25.65 -14.11
N PRO A 336 -3.34 25.96 -14.46
CA PRO A 336 -2.54 26.98 -13.79
C PRO A 336 -3.25 28.34 -13.78
N VAL A 337 -3.27 29.01 -12.65
CA VAL A 337 -3.85 30.35 -12.48
C VAL A 337 -2.78 31.41 -12.57
N THR A 338 -2.92 32.37 -13.50
CA THR A 338 -1.94 33.45 -13.72
C THR A 338 -2.37 34.76 -13.10
N HIS A 339 -3.66 34.97 -12.85
CA HIS A 339 -4.18 36.21 -12.28
C HIS A 339 -5.27 35.96 -11.24
N VAL A 340 -5.29 36.82 -10.21
CA VAL A 340 -6.30 36.85 -9.14
C VAL A 340 -6.90 38.24 -9.08
N THR A 341 -8.23 38.33 -9.11
CA THR A 341 -8.98 39.56 -8.90
C THR A 341 -9.44 39.62 -7.45
N PHE A 342 -8.68 40.30 -6.60
CA PHE A 342 -8.88 40.33 -5.15
C PHE A 342 -10.23 40.89 -4.70
N ASP A 343 -10.80 41.85 -5.43
CA ASP A 343 -12.13 42.40 -5.13
C ASP A 343 -13.27 41.37 -5.32
N SER A 344 -13.00 40.28 -6.04
CA SER A 344 -13.93 39.16 -6.28
C SER A 344 -13.72 38.00 -5.29
N LEU A 345 -12.84 38.16 -4.31
CA LEU A 345 -12.43 37.13 -3.35
C LEU A 345 -12.53 37.71 -1.93
N PHE A 346 -13.51 37.24 -1.16
CA PHE A 346 -13.75 37.76 0.20
C PHE A 346 -14.53 36.77 1.08
N ILE A 347 -14.43 36.97 2.39
CA ILE A 347 -15.29 36.32 3.38
C ILE A 347 -16.54 37.16 3.56
N GLU A 348 -17.71 36.54 3.45
CA GLU A 348 -19.00 37.11 3.88
C GLU A 348 -19.30 36.62 5.30
N TRP A 349 -19.24 37.54 6.28
CA TRP A 349 -19.60 37.24 7.68
C TRP A 349 -21.10 37.37 7.89
N ASP A 350 -21.70 38.40 7.33
CA ASP A 350 -23.14 38.62 7.29
C ASP A 350 -23.54 39.42 6.03
N SER A 351 -24.77 39.92 5.97
CA SER A 351 -25.27 40.66 4.80
C SER A 351 -24.57 42.01 4.56
N LEU A 352 -23.82 42.54 5.53
CA LEU A 352 -23.23 43.87 5.53
C LEU A 352 -21.72 43.86 5.82
N ARG A 353 -21.17 42.77 6.35
CA ARG A 353 -19.76 42.65 6.74
C ARG A 353 -19.01 41.65 5.86
N THR A 354 -17.95 42.13 5.24
CA THR A 354 -17.03 41.31 4.44
C THR A 354 -15.58 41.58 4.81
N THR A 355 -14.72 40.58 4.63
CA THR A 355 -13.25 40.71 4.73
C THR A 355 -12.64 40.36 3.39
N ASN A 356 -11.93 41.31 2.78
CA ASN A 356 -11.23 41.10 1.52
C ASN A 356 -9.83 40.52 1.77
N PHE A 357 -9.27 39.91 0.74
CA PHE A 357 -7.90 39.41 0.75
C PHE A 357 -7.01 40.26 -0.16
N ASP A 358 -5.70 40.17 0.06
CA ASP A 358 -4.68 40.79 -0.79
C ASP A 358 -3.57 39.79 -1.15
N THR A 359 -2.53 40.27 -1.84
CA THR A 359 -1.41 39.43 -2.31
C THR A 359 -0.64 38.77 -1.18
N THR A 360 -0.58 39.39 0.01
CA THR A 360 0.13 38.84 1.17
C THR A 360 -0.60 37.64 1.77
N ASN A 361 -1.90 37.50 1.48
CA ASN A 361 -2.71 36.39 1.95
C ASN A 361 -2.59 35.14 1.08
N ILE A 362 -1.96 35.20 -0.10
CA ILE A 362 -2.04 34.13 -1.10
C ILE A 362 -0.68 33.48 -1.36
N ILE A 363 -0.65 32.15 -1.28
CA ILE A 363 0.52 31.33 -1.57
C ILE A 363 0.14 30.32 -2.66
N PHE A 364 0.79 30.40 -3.82
CA PHE A 364 0.60 29.43 -4.90
C PHE A 364 1.51 28.23 -4.73
N GLY A 365 1.01 27.03 -5.07
CA GLY A 365 1.88 25.87 -5.29
C GLY A 365 2.79 26.06 -6.52
N LYS A 366 3.84 25.24 -6.63
CA LYS A 366 4.86 25.26 -7.71
C LYS A 366 4.25 25.42 -9.11
N ASN A 367 3.19 24.67 -9.39
CA ASN A 367 2.51 24.61 -10.70
C ASN A 367 1.35 25.60 -10.85
N ARG A 368 1.06 26.39 -9.82
CA ARG A 368 -0.06 27.34 -9.75
C ARG A 368 -1.45 26.71 -10.00
N THR A 369 -1.57 25.40 -9.81
CA THR A 369 -2.84 24.64 -9.80
C THR A 369 -3.41 24.48 -8.40
N THR A 370 -2.66 24.90 -7.37
CA THR A 370 -3.13 24.97 -5.98
C THR A 370 -2.82 26.34 -5.40
N LEU A 371 -3.66 26.78 -4.47
CA LEU A 371 -3.55 28.08 -3.81
C LEU A 371 -3.97 27.95 -2.35
N LYS A 372 -3.12 28.40 -1.43
CA LYS A 372 -3.44 28.57 -0.02
C LYS A 372 -3.74 30.04 0.27
N ILE A 373 -4.82 30.29 1.01
CA ILE A 373 -5.18 31.61 1.53
C ILE A 373 -4.98 31.59 3.03
N GLU A 374 -4.19 32.51 3.55
CA GLU A 374 -3.99 32.72 4.98
C GLU A 374 -4.23 34.18 5.33
N SER A 375 -5.15 34.45 6.25
CA SER A 375 -5.48 35.82 6.68
C SER A 375 -5.84 35.88 8.15
N ASN A 376 -5.56 37.02 8.78
CA ASN A 376 -6.03 37.29 10.13
C ASN A 376 -7.49 37.76 10.08
N VAL A 377 -8.30 37.25 10.99
CA VAL A 377 -9.69 37.68 11.19
C VAL A 377 -9.83 38.43 12.51
N THR A 378 -10.93 39.14 12.74
CA THR A 378 -11.16 39.81 14.03
C THR A 378 -12.26 39.13 14.83
N MET A 379 -12.17 39.20 16.16
CA MET A 379 -13.23 38.68 17.03
C MET A 379 -14.56 39.40 16.77
N LEU A 380 -14.52 40.67 16.36
CA LEU A 380 -15.70 41.44 15.97
C LEU A 380 -16.42 40.83 14.76
N ASP A 381 -15.67 40.28 13.81
CA ASP A 381 -16.21 39.63 12.62
C ASP A 381 -16.84 38.27 12.99
N ILE A 382 -16.14 37.49 13.82
CA ILE A 382 -16.63 36.20 14.34
C ILE A 382 -17.90 36.41 15.18
N ASP A 383 -17.91 37.41 16.07
CA ASP A 383 -19.04 37.69 16.94
C ASP A 383 -20.29 38.17 16.17
N SER A 384 -20.13 38.68 14.94
CA SER A 384 -21.28 39.09 14.10
C SER A 384 -22.19 37.92 13.72
N LEU A 385 -21.67 36.70 13.77
CA LEU A 385 -22.37 35.45 13.43
C LEU A 385 -23.42 35.05 14.48
N ASN A 386 -23.25 35.49 15.74
CA ASN A 386 -24.08 35.11 16.89
C ASN A 386 -25.54 35.59 16.80
N SER A 387 -25.86 36.48 15.86
CA SER A 387 -27.21 37.02 15.73
C SER A 387 -28.19 36.08 14.99
N ASN A 388 -27.73 35.03 14.27
CA ASN A 388 -28.62 34.24 13.38
C ASN A 388 -28.21 32.76 13.11
N ASN A 389 -27.31 32.12 13.87
CA ASN A 389 -26.75 30.79 13.53
C ASN A 389 -26.22 30.70 12.09
N LYS A 390 -25.59 31.77 11.59
CA LYS A 390 -25.02 31.80 10.24
C LYS A 390 -23.57 31.31 10.26
N THR A 391 -23.21 30.51 9.26
CA THR A 391 -21.81 30.18 8.97
C THR A 391 -21.25 31.22 7.99
N PRO A 392 -20.02 31.72 8.21
CA PRO A 392 -19.38 32.60 7.26
C PRO A 392 -19.14 31.86 5.93
N ILE A 393 -19.11 32.61 4.83
CA ILE A 393 -18.99 32.07 3.48
C ILE A 393 -17.74 32.64 2.83
N LEU A 394 -16.87 31.77 2.32
CA LEU A 394 -15.84 32.16 1.38
C LEU A 394 -16.51 32.36 0.02
N SER A 395 -16.59 33.61 -0.41
CA SER A 395 -17.21 34.02 -1.67
C SER A 395 -16.13 34.23 -2.73
N LEU A 396 -16.22 33.41 -3.78
CA LEU A 396 -15.38 33.46 -4.97
C LEU A 396 -16.30 33.89 -6.12
N LYS A 397 -16.32 35.16 -6.50
CA LYS A 397 -17.21 35.63 -7.58
C LYS A 397 -16.69 35.22 -8.96
N ASP A 398 -17.50 35.47 -9.98
CA ASP A 398 -17.10 35.24 -11.37
C ASP A 398 -15.79 35.98 -11.68
N ALA A 399 -14.92 35.32 -12.45
CA ALA A 399 -13.59 35.80 -12.83
C ALA A 399 -12.66 36.19 -11.66
N ALA A 400 -12.91 35.69 -10.44
CA ALA A 400 -11.96 35.82 -9.33
C ALA A 400 -10.56 35.27 -9.69
N PHE A 401 -10.51 34.24 -10.53
CA PHE A 401 -9.27 33.65 -11.04
C PHE A 401 -9.31 33.56 -12.56
N LEU A 402 -8.18 33.89 -13.19
CA LEU A 402 -7.95 33.63 -14.61
C LEU A 402 -6.90 32.54 -14.78
N SER A 403 -7.22 31.54 -15.60
CA SER A 403 -6.28 30.51 -16.00
C SER A 403 -5.22 31.08 -16.95
N LEU A 404 -4.13 30.35 -17.13
CA LEU A 404 -3.11 30.59 -18.16
C LEU A 404 -3.71 30.74 -19.57
N GLU A 405 -4.84 30.10 -19.83
CA GLU A 405 -5.52 30.12 -21.13
C GLU A 405 -6.60 31.21 -21.23
N ASN A 406 -6.65 32.14 -20.25
CA ASN A 406 -7.64 33.20 -20.09
C ASN A 406 -9.07 32.69 -19.80
N ASP A 407 -9.22 31.47 -19.28
CA ASP A 407 -10.51 31.01 -18.77
C ASP A 407 -10.82 31.69 -17.44
N SER A 408 -12.08 32.11 -17.24
CA SER A 408 -12.52 32.72 -15.98
C SER A 408 -13.13 31.69 -15.04
N SER A 409 -12.84 31.80 -13.74
CA SER A 409 -13.54 31.02 -12.72
C SER A 409 -15.01 31.39 -12.66
N ILE A 410 -15.86 30.42 -12.37
CA ILE A 410 -17.29 30.62 -12.12
C ILE A 410 -17.50 30.87 -10.62
N ASN A 411 -18.51 31.66 -10.29
CA ASN A 411 -18.94 31.94 -8.94
C ASN A 411 -19.06 30.66 -8.09
N ARG A 412 -18.43 30.67 -6.91
CA ARG A 412 -18.49 29.60 -5.92
C ARG A 412 -18.52 30.18 -4.52
N ASN A 413 -19.49 29.72 -3.74
CA ASN A 413 -19.59 30.01 -2.31
C ASN A 413 -19.28 28.74 -1.53
N GLN A 414 -18.38 28.82 -0.55
CA GLN A 414 -18.04 27.72 0.34
C GLN A 414 -18.32 28.12 1.79
N ASN A 415 -19.12 27.32 2.50
CA ASN A 415 -19.26 27.51 3.94
C ASN A 415 -17.91 27.29 4.62
N ILE A 416 -17.53 28.24 5.46
CA ILE A 416 -16.31 28.20 6.25
C ILE A 416 -16.63 27.51 7.58
N SER A 417 -15.90 26.45 7.89
CA SER A 417 -15.99 25.79 9.18
C SER A 417 -15.32 26.66 10.25
N ILE A 418 -16.01 26.92 11.35
CA ILE A 418 -15.40 27.60 12.50
C ILE A 418 -15.00 26.53 13.50
N PHE A 419 -13.72 26.43 13.74
CA PHE A 419 -13.17 25.65 14.83
C PHE A 419 -13.01 26.58 16.03
N GLU A 420 -13.72 26.23 17.09
CA GLU A 420 -13.46 26.75 18.42
C GLU A 420 -12.45 25.78 19.02
N ASP A 421 -11.29 26.26 19.46
CA ASP A 421 -10.27 25.46 20.17
C ASP A 421 -10.91 24.65 21.29
N SER A 422 -12.00 25.18 21.90
CA SER A 422 -12.87 24.44 22.83
C SER A 422 -13.62 23.22 22.26
N LYS A 423 -13.30 22.76 21.06
CA LYS A 423 -13.75 21.49 20.47
C LYS A 423 -12.62 20.72 19.80
N LEU A 424 -11.46 21.33 19.67
CA LEU A 424 -10.26 20.69 19.17
C LEU A 424 -9.59 19.94 20.32
N GLY A 425 -8.69 19.04 19.96
CA GLY A 425 -7.86 18.35 20.93
C GLY A 425 -6.39 18.50 20.58
N ILE A 426 -5.57 18.10 21.54
CA ILE A 426 -4.12 18.13 21.43
C ILE A 426 -3.62 16.70 21.63
N ILE A 427 -2.67 16.28 20.80
CA ILE A 427 -1.88 15.07 21.04
C ILE A 427 -0.42 15.49 21.09
N SER A 428 0.26 15.19 22.20
CA SER A 428 1.67 15.53 22.38
C SER A 428 2.41 14.45 23.14
N GLY A 429 3.71 14.39 22.90
CA GLY A 429 4.56 13.45 23.59
C GLY A 429 6.01 13.68 23.23
N SER A 430 6.84 12.72 23.63
CA SER A 430 8.27 12.79 23.42
C SER A 430 8.81 11.52 22.76
N ILE A 431 9.78 11.70 21.87
CA ILE A 431 10.54 10.63 21.22
C ILE A 431 12.00 10.84 21.60
N ARG A 432 12.62 9.79 22.11
CA ARG A 432 14.02 9.78 22.57
C ARG A 432 14.76 8.65 21.87
N LEU A 433 15.05 8.85 20.59
CA LEU A 433 15.91 7.98 19.78
C LEU A 433 17.26 8.68 19.59
N GLU A 434 18.35 7.93 19.77
CA GLU A 434 19.73 8.38 19.53
C GLU A 434 20.22 7.83 18.19
N ASP A 435 21.00 8.63 17.45
CA ASP A 435 21.70 8.26 16.21
C ASP A 435 20.83 7.77 15.02
N ILE A 436 19.51 7.90 15.10
CA ILE A 436 18.56 7.52 14.06
C ILE A 436 17.57 8.66 13.82
N SER A 437 17.43 9.08 12.57
CA SER A 437 16.41 10.02 12.13
C SER A 437 15.06 9.33 11.95
N TYR A 438 13.96 10.07 12.03
CA TYR A 438 12.63 9.51 11.89
C TYR A 438 11.60 10.55 11.48
N PHE A 439 10.51 10.05 10.91
CA PHE A 439 9.26 10.78 10.77
C PHE A 439 8.29 10.33 11.85
N VAL A 440 7.75 11.27 12.63
CA VAL A 440 6.59 11.02 13.49
C VAL A 440 5.33 11.40 12.73
N GLN A 441 4.40 10.45 12.61
CA GLN A 441 3.17 10.62 11.84
C GLN A 441 1.96 10.31 12.70
N LEU A 442 1.00 11.25 12.68
CA LEU A 442 -0.35 11.03 13.20
C LEU A 442 -1.26 10.68 12.02
N ILE A 443 -1.89 9.51 12.09
CA ILE A 443 -2.84 9.03 11.08
C ILE A 443 -4.22 8.89 11.69
N ASP A 444 -5.26 9.07 10.88
CA ASP A 444 -6.66 8.85 11.30
C ASP A 444 -7.09 7.37 11.14
N GLU A 445 -8.35 7.08 11.48
CA GLU A 445 -8.98 5.76 11.32
C GLU A 445 -8.96 5.21 9.88
N SER A 446 -8.83 6.09 8.88
CA SER A 446 -8.70 5.72 7.47
C SER A 446 -7.25 5.54 7.01
N ASN A 447 -6.30 5.58 7.95
CA ASN A 447 -4.85 5.61 7.74
C ASN A 447 -4.35 6.82 6.93
N LYS A 448 -5.14 7.89 6.84
CA LYS A 448 -4.72 9.13 6.20
C LYS A 448 -3.78 9.88 7.12
N ILE A 449 -2.66 10.35 6.58
CA ILE A 449 -1.70 11.19 7.31
C ILE A 449 -2.35 12.55 7.61
N ILE A 450 -2.47 12.87 8.91
CA ILE A 450 -3.02 14.13 9.42
C ILE A 450 -1.92 15.12 9.77
N ARG A 451 -0.83 14.61 10.37
CA ARG A 451 0.41 15.35 10.66
C ARG A 451 1.62 14.46 10.39
N SER A 452 2.72 15.08 9.98
CA SER A 452 4.01 14.42 9.79
C SER A 452 5.10 15.42 10.12
N GLU A 453 6.00 15.08 11.05
CA GLU A 453 7.14 15.90 11.42
C GLU A 453 8.42 15.07 11.32
N TYR A 454 9.52 15.69 10.92
CA TYR A 454 10.83 15.05 10.79
C TYR A 454 11.71 15.40 11.98
N ASN A 455 12.33 14.41 12.61
CA ASN A 455 13.28 14.55 13.72
C ASN A 455 12.80 15.44 14.87
N THR A 456 11.49 15.42 15.15
CA THR A 456 10.90 16.23 16.22
C THR A 456 10.82 15.41 17.51
N GLN A 457 11.70 15.74 18.46
CA GLN A 457 11.83 15.06 19.74
C GLN A 457 10.63 15.30 20.67
N ASP A 458 10.12 16.52 20.70
CA ASP A 458 8.93 16.89 21.48
C ASP A 458 7.88 17.36 20.49
N TYR A 459 7.00 16.45 20.09
CA TYR A 459 5.99 16.74 19.07
C TYR A 459 4.72 17.26 19.73
N LEU A 460 4.06 18.19 19.04
CA LEU A 460 2.85 18.85 19.50
C LEU A 460 1.87 18.98 18.33
N PHE A 461 0.89 18.11 18.29
CA PHE A 461 -0.18 18.14 17.29
C PHE A 461 -1.40 18.86 17.84
N GLU A 462 -1.56 20.12 17.44
CA GLU A 462 -2.69 20.98 17.78
C GLU A 462 -3.75 20.98 16.67
N ASP A 463 -4.89 21.58 16.99
CA ASP A 463 -6.03 21.77 16.09
C ASP A 463 -6.59 20.45 15.54
N LEU A 464 -6.57 19.39 16.35
CA LEU A 464 -7.07 18.07 15.94
C LEU A 464 -8.58 17.97 16.18
N LEU A 465 -9.27 17.38 15.21
CA LEU A 465 -10.70 17.09 15.37
C LEU A 465 -10.91 15.92 16.34
N PRO A 466 -12.08 15.83 17.00
CA PRO A 466 -12.43 14.64 17.75
C PRO A 466 -12.49 13.43 16.81
N GLY A 467 -11.82 12.34 17.18
CA GLY A 467 -11.71 11.16 16.35
C GLY A 467 -10.74 10.14 16.96
N THR A 468 -10.59 9.03 16.25
CA THR A 468 -9.59 8.01 16.58
C THR A 468 -8.35 8.23 15.72
N TYR A 469 -7.20 8.25 16.37
CA TYR A 469 -5.90 8.42 15.73
C TYR A 469 -4.97 7.27 16.06
N ARG A 470 -3.93 7.09 15.26
CA ARG A 470 -2.76 6.28 15.63
C ARG A 470 -1.49 7.08 15.38
N LEU A 471 -0.48 6.82 16.19
CA LEU A 471 0.84 7.41 16.04
C LEU A 471 1.79 6.34 15.50
N ARG A 472 2.54 6.66 14.44
CA ARG A 472 3.60 5.81 13.92
C ARG A 472 4.90 6.58 13.72
N LEU A 473 6.01 5.87 13.80
CA LEU A 473 7.36 6.34 13.50
C LEU A 473 7.86 5.59 12.27
N LEU A 474 8.31 6.34 11.28
CA LEU A 474 9.06 5.80 10.14
C LEU A 474 10.53 6.12 10.39
N LEU A 475 11.36 5.10 10.66
CA LEU A 475 12.79 5.33 10.90
C LEU A 475 13.50 5.56 9.58
N ASP A 476 14.30 6.61 9.53
CA ASP A 476 15.22 6.92 8.44
C ASP A 476 16.59 6.35 8.85
N ASP A 477 16.75 5.05 8.60
CA ASP A 477 17.85 4.24 9.11
C ASP A 477 19.20 4.66 8.49
N ASN A 478 19.16 5.25 7.29
CA ASN A 478 20.34 5.75 6.59
C ASN A 478 20.57 7.28 6.77
N ASN A 479 19.66 7.99 7.44
CA ASN A 479 19.67 9.44 7.69
C ASN A 479 19.73 10.30 6.42
N ASP A 480 19.08 9.88 5.33
CA ASP A 480 19.06 10.64 4.07
C ASP A 480 17.84 11.57 3.92
N GLY A 481 16.95 11.60 4.92
CA GLY A 481 15.75 12.43 4.94
C GLY A 481 14.60 11.84 4.11
N ILE A 482 14.69 10.57 3.72
CA ILE A 482 13.69 9.83 2.98
C ILE A 482 13.41 8.53 3.71
N TRP A 483 12.13 8.20 3.90
CA TRP A 483 11.78 6.85 4.31
C TRP A 483 11.70 5.93 3.09
N HIS A 484 12.52 4.88 3.08
CA HIS A 484 12.61 3.92 1.98
C HIS A 484 11.62 2.77 2.19
N PRO A 485 10.66 2.56 1.28
CA PRO A 485 9.63 1.53 1.42
C PRO A 485 10.12 0.12 1.06
N GLY A 486 11.41 -0.03 0.72
CA GLY A 486 12.02 -1.28 0.27
C GLY A 486 12.03 -1.44 -1.25
N ASN A 487 12.99 -2.22 -1.75
CA ASN A 487 13.16 -2.52 -3.17
C ASN A 487 13.74 -3.93 -3.35
N LEU A 488 12.87 -4.86 -3.76
CA LEU A 488 13.23 -6.26 -3.97
C LEU A 488 14.28 -6.46 -5.09
N ASN A 489 14.30 -5.62 -6.13
CA ASN A 489 15.26 -5.77 -7.24
C ASN A 489 16.71 -5.65 -6.78
N VAL A 490 16.96 -4.93 -5.68
CA VAL A 490 18.29 -4.73 -5.09
C VAL A 490 18.42 -5.34 -3.69
N ASN A 491 17.44 -6.16 -3.28
CA ASN A 491 17.34 -6.73 -1.94
C ASN A 491 17.49 -5.70 -0.81
N GLN A 492 16.90 -4.51 -0.99
CA GLN A 492 16.88 -3.46 0.03
C GLN A 492 15.58 -3.59 0.83
N PRO A 493 15.61 -3.98 2.11
CA PRO A 493 14.39 -4.08 2.91
C PRO A 493 13.74 -2.71 3.11
N PRO A 494 12.44 -2.66 3.42
CA PRO A 494 11.82 -1.45 3.92
C PRO A 494 12.53 -0.98 5.19
N GLU A 495 12.68 0.33 5.31
CA GLU A 495 13.05 0.93 6.57
C GLU A 495 11.93 0.76 7.61
N ARG A 496 12.33 0.70 8.87
CA ARG A 496 11.44 0.20 9.93
C ARG A 496 10.30 1.17 10.22
N VAL A 497 9.12 0.59 10.46
CA VAL A 497 7.92 1.31 10.89
C VAL A 497 7.52 0.80 12.27
N PHE A 498 7.22 1.71 13.18
CA PHE A 498 6.77 1.39 14.53
C PHE A 498 5.49 2.14 14.85
N PHE A 499 4.51 1.45 15.38
CA PHE A 499 3.34 2.09 15.96
C PHE A 499 3.52 2.29 17.46
N TYR A 500 3.02 3.42 17.95
CA TYR A 500 2.86 3.61 19.38
C TYR A 500 1.82 2.63 19.91
N VAL A 501 2.17 1.95 20.99
CA VAL A 501 1.27 1.08 21.74
C VAL A 501 1.36 1.48 23.21
N SER A 502 0.21 1.70 23.83
CA SER A 502 0.15 2.03 25.25
C SER A 502 0.57 0.85 26.13
N GLU A 503 0.82 1.09 27.42
CA GLU A 503 1.12 0.01 28.39
C GLU A 503 0.01 -1.05 28.48
N GLU A 504 -1.22 -0.69 28.10
CA GLU A 504 -2.39 -1.58 28.05
C GLU A 504 -2.50 -2.36 26.72
N GLY A 505 -1.57 -2.17 25.78
CA GLY A 505 -1.57 -2.86 24.48
C GLY A 505 -2.43 -2.18 23.40
N ASN A 506 -2.90 -0.95 23.62
CA ASN A 506 -3.77 -0.24 22.67
C ASN A 506 -2.94 0.70 21.77
N SER A 507 -3.08 0.57 20.44
CA SER A 507 -2.45 1.47 19.46
C SER A 507 -3.34 2.65 19.05
N GLU A 508 -4.60 2.65 19.46
CA GLU A 508 -5.58 3.70 19.18
C GLU A 508 -5.56 4.81 20.22
N LEU A 509 -5.53 6.06 19.74
CA LEU A 509 -5.62 7.29 20.51
C LEU A 509 -6.99 7.92 20.27
N ILE A 510 -7.92 7.71 21.20
CA ILE A 510 -9.28 8.25 21.11
C ILE A 510 -9.29 9.70 21.64
N LEU A 511 -9.33 10.67 20.74
CA LEU A 511 -9.38 12.09 21.05
C LEU A 511 -10.82 12.59 21.07
N ARG A 512 -11.32 13.05 22.21
CA ARG A 512 -12.63 13.69 22.30
C ARG A 512 -12.50 15.21 22.18
N ALA A 513 -13.61 15.87 21.86
CA ALA A 513 -13.65 17.34 21.86
C ALA A 513 -13.21 17.86 23.22
N ASN A 514 -12.19 18.70 23.28
CA ASN A 514 -11.73 19.26 24.55
C ASN A 514 -10.52 18.56 25.17
N TRP A 515 -10.08 17.45 24.61
CA TRP A 515 -9.14 16.57 25.27
C TRP A 515 -7.71 16.88 24.86
N GLU A 516 -6.82 16.73 25.83
CA GLU A 516 -5.38 16.76 25.62
C GLU A 516 -4.87 15.37 25.97
N LEU A 517 -4.37 14.65 24.97
CA LEU A 517 -3.63 13.41 25.16
C LEU A 517 -2.14 13.78 25.21
N ILE A 518 -1.68 14.07 26.41
CA ILE A 518 -0.28 14.44 26.70
C ILE A 518 0.52 13.22 27.13
N ASP A 519 1.85 13.36 27.13
CA ASP A 519 2.80 12.32 27.57
C ASP A 519 2.71 11.01 26.78
N ILE A 520 2.32 11.07 25.50
CA ILE A 520 2.37 9.94 24.56
C ILE A 520 3.84 9.68 24.16
N ASN A 521 4.59 9.17 25.13
CA ASN A 521 6.03 9.05 25.07
C ASN A 521 6.43 7.72 24.42
N VAL A 522 7.28 7.82 23.40
CA VAL A 522 7.85 6.66 22.70
C VAL A 522 9.22 6.40 23.34
N ASN A 523 9.21 5.86 24.56
CA ASN A 523 10.41 5.61 25.34
C ASN A 523 10.68 4.11 25.45
N SER A 524 11.73 3.67 24.74
CA SER A 524 12.42 2.37 24.90
C SER A 524 11.54 1.12 24.94
N LEU A 525 11.25 0.59 23.76
CA LEU A 525 11.62 -0.75 23.28
C LEU A 525 10.84 -0.91 21.97
N LEU A 526 11.57 -1.12 20.89
CA LEU A 526 11.06 -1.57 19.60
C LEU A 526 10.49 -2.99 19.79
N LYS A 527 9.42 -3.13 20.57
CA LYS A 527 8.63 -4.35 20.60
C LYS A 527 7.72 -4.26 19.39
N THR A 528 8.09 -4.99 18.33
CA THR A 528 7.08 -5.50 17.39
C THR A 528 5.97 -6.10 18.25
N VAL A 529 4.73 -5.69 18.02
CA VAL A 529 3.58 -6.21 18.78
C VAL A 529 3.65 -7.73 18.75
N GLU A 530 3.72 -8.36 19.93
CA GLU A 530 3.49 -9.80 20.06
C GLU A 530 2.03 -10.03 19.62
N ILE A 531 1.87 -10.56 18.41
CA ILE A 531 0.57 -11.04 17.93
C ILE A 531 0.14 -12.14 18.91
N PRO A 532 -1.12 -12.16 19.38
CA PRO A 532 -1.55 -13.11 20.39
C PRO A 532 -1.17 -14.53 19.97
N GLU A 533 -0.45 -15.26 20.83
CA GLU A 533 -0.39 -16.72 20.71
C GLU A 533 -1.83 -17.21 20.62
N LEU A 534 -2.15 -17.89 19.52
CA LEU A 534 -3.39 -18.66 19.43
C LEU A 534 -3.42 -19.59 20.63
N GLU A 535 -4.37 -19.38 21.55
CA GLU A 535 -4.64 -20.33 22.62
C GLU A 535 -4.76 -21.72 22.00
N SER A 536 -3.92 -22.64 22.48
CA SER A 536 -3.88 -24.02 22.02
C SER A 536 -5.20 -24.73 22.38
N GLU A 537 -6.26 -24.51 21.62
CA GLU A 537 -7.46 -25.32 21.68
C GLU A 537 -7.46 -26.35 20.54
N GLN A 538 -7.24 -27.59 20.98
CA GLN A 538 -7.60 -28.85 20.33
C GLN A 538 -6.67 -29.37 19.23
N VAL A 539 -5.48 -29.80 19.65
CA VAL A 539 -4.89 -31.04 19.10
C VAL A 539 -5.71 -32.21 19.67
N PRO A 540 -6.43 -33.00 18.86
CA PRO A 540 -6.97 -34.27 19.34
C PRO A 540 -5.78 -35.20 19.59
N ASP A 541 -5.61 -35.56 20.84
CA ASP A 541 -4.63 -36.53 21.33
C ASP A 541 -4.90 -37.90 20.65
N SER A 542 -4.24 -38.18 19.53
CA SER A 542 -4.31 -39.46 18.83
C SER A 542 -3.23 -40.42 19.37
N ASN A 543 -3.30 -40.70 20.66
CA ASN A 543 -2.67 -41.86 21.26
C ASN A 543 -3.74 -42.87 21.68
N ARG A 544 -4.12 -43.75 20.74
CA ARG A 544 -4.43 -45.16 21.00
C ARG A 544 -4.56 -46.00 19.74
#